data_AF-U6DN35-F1
#
_entry.id   AF-U6DN35-F1
#
_cell.length_a   1.000
_cell.length_b   1.000
_cell.length_c   1.000
_cell.angle_alpha   90.00
_cell.angle_beta   90.00
_cell.angle_gamma   90.00
#
_symmetry.space_group_name_H-M   'P 1'
#
loop_
_entity.id
_entity.type
_entity.pdbx_description
1 polymer ?
#
loop_
_entity_poly.entity_id
_entity_poly.type
_entity_poly.pdbx_seq_one_letter_code
_entity_poly.pdbx_strand_id
1 'polypeptide(L)'
;GGARPASRRTLPAIRAGEYEALPEKLKQAEWAPDFGPSSFVPSWGATVTGARKFLIAFNINLLSTKEQAHRIALNIREQGRGKDKPGRLKKVQGIGWYLDEKNVAQVSTNLLDFEVTALHTVYEEACREAQELSLPVVGSQLVGLVPLKALLDAAAFYCEKENLFLLEEEHRVRLVVSRLGLDSLSPFNPKERIIEYLVPEGGPGQSLADKPLRAFVREVGARSAAPRRS
;
A
#
# COMPACT_ATOMS: atom_id res chain seq x y z
N GLY A 1 8.40 -30.83 7.64
CA GLY A 1 8.71 -30.35 6.28
C GLY A 1 7.63 -30.84 5.35
N GLY A 2 6.84 -29.94 4.79
CA GLY A 2 5.80 -30.24 3.81
C GLY A 2 5.53 -28.97 3.02
N ALA A 3 5.61 -29.03 1.70
CA ALA A 3 5.28 -27.90 0.85
C ALA A 3 3.81 -27.54 1.08
N ARG A 4 3.55 -26.33 1.58
CA ARG A 4 2.19 -25.86 1.85
C ARG A 4 1.41 -25.80 0.54
N PRO A 5 0.16 -26.27 0.51
CA PRO A 5 -0.64 -26.28 -0.72
C PRO A 5 -0.81 -24.85 -1.25
N ALA A 6 -0.72 -24.70 -2.58
CA ALA A 6 -0.81 -23.40 -3.25
C ALA A 6 -2.14 -22.66 -2.95
N SER A 7 -3.19 -23.40 -2.57
CA SER A 7 -4.50 -22.89 -2.16
C SER A 7 -4.46 -22.01 -0.90
N ARG A 8 -3.40 -22.10 -0.07
CA ARG A 8 -3.23 -21.30 1.16
C ARG A 8 -2.32 -20.08 0.99
N ARG A 9 -1.94 -19.71 -0.25
CA ARG A 9 -1.10 -18.54 -0.50
C ARG A 9 -1.85 -17.21 -0.42
N THR A 10 -3.16 -17.20 -0.69
CA THR A 10 -3.95 -15.96 -0.74
C THR A 10 -4.93 -15.89 0.42
N LEU A 11 -4.87 -14.80 1.17
CA LEU A 11 -5.77 -14.57 2.30
C LEU A 11 -7.27 -14.63 1.90
N PRO A 12 -7.69 -14.10 0.73
CA PRO A 12 -9.08 -14.26 0.28
C PRO A 12 -9.51 -15.72 0.08
N ALA A 13 -8.61 -16.59 -0.39
CA ALA A 13 -8.94 -18.02 -0.54
C ALA A 13 -9.14 -18.69 0.82
N ILE A 14 -8.32 -18.34 1.81
CA ILE A 14 -8.45 -18.87 3.19
C ILE A 14 -9.75 -18.36 3.83
N ARG A 15 -10.08 -17.07 3.63
CA ARG A 15 -11.26 -16.39 4.20
C ARG A 15 -12.58 -16.65 3.47
N ALA A 16 -12.58 -17.43 2.40
CA ALA A 16 -13.80 -17.74 1.66
C ALA A 16 -14.83 -18.42 2.57
N GLY A 17 -16.03 -17.81 2.67
CA GLY A 17 -17.11 -18.25 3.55
C GLY A 17 -17.05 -17.74 4.99
N GLU A 18 -16.09 -16.87 5.30
CA GLU A 18 -15.92 -16.19 6.60
C GLU A 18 -16.07 -17.11 7.82
N TYR A 19 -16.76 -16.66 8.88
CA TYR A 19 -16.89 -17.39 10.14
C TYR A 19 -17.85 -18.58 9.99
N GLU A 20 -18.90 -18.42 9.20
CA GLU A 20 -19.99 -19.37 9.01
C GLU A 20 -19.52 -20.66 8.34
N ALA A 21 -18.50 -20.58 7.48
CA ALA A 21 -17.95 -21.76 6.82
C ALA A 21 -16.93 -22.53 7.68
N LEU A 22 -16.46 -21.98 8.80
CA LEU A 22 -15.42 -22.62 9.62
C LEU A 22 -15.81 -24.00 10.19
N PRO A 23 -17.03 -24.22 10.72
CA PRO A 23 -17.41 -25.52 11.29
C PRO A 23 -17.35 -26.67 10.28
N GLU A 24 -17.73 -26.41 9.03
CA GLU A 24 -17.70 -27.41 7.96
C GLU A 24 -16.30 -27.55 7.34
N LYS A 25 -15.59 -26.44 7.15
CA LYS A 25 -14.21 -26.46 6.62
C LYS A 25 -13.28 -27.25 7.54
N LEU A 26 -13.35 -27.05 8.86
CA LEU A 26 -12.44 -27.73 9.81
C LEU A 26 -12.64 -29.27 9.87
N LYS A 27 -13.76 -29.80 9.37
CA LYS A 27 -14.00 -31.25 9.25
C LYS A 27 -13.30 -31.87 8.03
N GLN A 28 -12.89 -31.06 7.05
CA GLN A 28 -12.31 -31.53 5.81
C GLN A 28 -10.78 -31.64 5.93
N ALA A 29 -10.21 -32.78 5.51
CA ALA A 29 -8.77 -33.02 5.58
C ALA A 29 -7.93 -31.96 4.82
N GLU A 30 -8.47 -31.41 3.73
CA GLU A 30 -7.83 -30.34 2.95
C GLU A 30 -7.73 -28.99 3.69
N TRP A 31 -8.56 -28.78 4.70
CA TRP A 31 -8.63 -27.56 5.52
C TRP A 31 -8.08 -27.76 6.94
N ALA A 32 -7.45 -28.91 7.21
CA ALA A 32 -6.76 -29.16 8.47
C ALA A 32 -5.76 -28.02 8.78
N PRO A 33 -5.84 -27.35 9.95
CA PRO A 33 -4.96 -26.24 10.28
C PRO A 33 -3.48 -26.62 10.19
N ASP A 34 -2.64 -25.70 9.71
CA ASP A 34 -1.18 -25.90 9.74
C ASP A 34 -0.63 -25.96 11.18
N PHE A 35 -1.32 -25.29 12.10
CA PHE A 35 -1.04 -25.29 13.54
C PHE A 35 -2.34 -25.26 14.34
N GLY A 36 -2.33 -25.93 15.50
CA GLY A 36 -3.48 -26.02 16.39
C GLY A 36 -4.45 -27.15 16.03
N PRO A 37 -5.40 -27.46 16.94
CA PRO A 37 -6.40 -28.50 16.72
C PRO A 37 -7.43 -28.08 15.66
N SER A 38 -7.98 -29.05 14.94
CA SER A 38 -9.11 -28.85 14.00
C SER A 38 -10.47 -28.71 14.72
N SER A 39 -10.48 -28.17 15.94
CA SER A 39 -11.68 -27.97 16.75
C SER A 39 -12.21 -26.55 16.56
N PHE A 40 -13.50 -26.42 16.27
CA PHE A 40 -14.15 -25.12 16.17
C PHE A 40 -14.45 -24.55 17.56
N VAL A 41 -14.03 -23.29 17.79
CA VAL A 41 -14.34 -22.53 19.01
C VAL A 41 -15.24 -21.36 18.61
N PRO A 42 -16.55 -21.36 18.97
CA PRO A 42 -17.50 -20.35 18.51
C PRO A 42 -17.11 -18.91 18.88
N SER A 43 -16.48 -18.70 20.04
CA SER A 43 -16.06 -17.36 20.46
C SER A 43 -14.83 -16.82 19.74
N TRP A 44 -14.09 -17.65 18.99
CA TRP A 44 -12.77 -17.29 18.44
C TRP A 44 -12.66 -17.46 16.92
N GLY A 45 -13.32 -18.47 16.35
CA GLY A 45 -13.17 -18.83 14.94
C GLY A 45 -11.77 -19.38 14.64
N ALA A 46 -11.05 -18.79 13.69
CA ALA A 46 -9.71 -19.22 13.28
C ALA A 46 -8.78 -18.02 13.08
N THR A 47 -7.49 -18.21 13.39
CA THR A 47 -6.45 -17.19 13.24
C THR A 47 -5.49 -17.56 12.12
N VAL A 48 -5.17 -16.61 11.25
CA VAL A 48 -4.21 -16.79 10.15
C VAL A 48 -2.98 -15.94 10.43
N THR A 49 -1.80 -16.55 10.43
CA THR A 49 -0.50 -15.86 10.53
C THR A 49 0.31 -16.08 9.26
N GLY A 50 1.12 -15.09 8.88
CA GLY A 50 1.97 -15.18 7.70
C GLY A 50 2.83 -13.93 7.49
N ALA A 51 3.86 -14.06 6.66
CA ALA A 51 4.67 -12.94 6.19
C ALA A 51 4.25 -12.59 4.76
N ARG A 52 4.13 -11.29 4.46
CA ARG A 52 3.84 -10.77 3.12
C ARG A 52 4.66 -9.52 2.86
N LYS A 53 4.82 -9.16 1.59
CA LYS A 53 5.30 -7.83 1.22
C LYS A 53 4.36 -6.75 1.75
N PHE A 54 4.88 -5.54 1.88
CA PHE A 54 4.11 -4.39 2.34
C PHE A 54 2.94 -4.13 1.39
N LEU A 55 1.73 -4.05 1.95
CA LEU A 55 0.51 -3.79 1.19
C LEU A 55 0.16 -2.32 1.33
N ILE A 56 -0.06 -1.64 0.21
CA ILE A 56 -0.51 -0.24 0.19
C ILE A 56 -1.98 -0.20 -0.21
N ALA A 57 -2.83 0.35 0.67
CA ALA A 57 -4.23 0.60 0.37
C ALA A 57 -4.37 1.98 -0.27
N PHE A 58 -4.84 2.02 -1.51
CA PHE A 58 -4.88 3.20 -2.35
C PHE A 58 -6.25 3.34 -3.01
N ASN A 59 -6.98 4.40 -2.65
CA ASN A 59 -8.31 4.68 -3.16
C ASN A 59 -8.24 5.85 -4.15
N ILE A 60 -8.84 5.69 -5.33
CA ILE A 60 -8.87 6.72 -6.37
C ILE A 60 -10.27 7.28 -6.45
N ASN A 61 -10.41 8.59 -6.35
CA ASN A 61 -11.70 9.26 -6.27
C ASN A 61 -12.22 9.59 -7.67
N LEU A 62 -13.50 9.29 -7.90
CA LEU A 62 -14.19 9.53 -9.16
C LEU A 62 -15.51 10.25 -8.89
N LEU A 63 -15.83 11.29 -9.68
CA LEU A 63 -17.20 11.80 -9.73
C LEU A 63 -17.99 10.91 -10.70
N SER A 64 -18.39 9.75 -10.21
CA SER A 64 -19.09 8.73 -10.99
C SER A 64 -20.06 7.95 -10.11
N THR A 65 -20.78 6.99 -10.68
CA THR A 65 -21.54 6.02 -9.88
C THR A 65 -20.63 4.91 -9.34
N LYS A 66 -21.14 4.15 -8.37
CA LYS A 66 -20.50 2.94 -7.83
C LYS A 66 -20.20 1.91 -8.92
N GLU A 67 -21.14 1.70 -9.84
CA GLU A 67 -21.06 0.71 -10.91
C GLU A 67 -19.95 1.07 -11.90
N GLN A 68 -19.81 2.36 -12.21
CA GLN A 68 -18.75 2.88 -13.06
C GLN A 68 -17.38 2.72 -12.40
N ALA A 69 -17.25 3.11 -11.13
CA ALA A 69 -16.03 2.88 -10.36
C ALA A 69 -15.69 1.38 -10.28
N HIS A 70 -16.70 0.52 -10.05
CA HIS A 70 -16.49 -0.91 -10.00
C HIS A 70 -16.06 -1.49 -11.35
N ARG A 71 -16.62 -0.97 -12.45
CA ARG A 71 -16.20 -1.30 -13.81
C ARG A 71 -14.73 -0.95 -14.05
N ILE A 72 -14.25 0.19 -13.58
CA ILE A 72 -12.82 0.58 -13.67
C ILE A 72 -11.97 -0.36 -12.81
N ALA A 73 -12.38 -0.61 -11.56
CA ALA A 73 -11.68 -1.52 -10.66
C ALA A 73 -11.50 -2.94 -11.26
N LEU A 74 -12.53 -3.44 -11.94
CA LEU A 74 -12.51 -4.71 -12.65
C LEU A 74 -11.52 -4.73 -13.82
N ASN A 75 -11.30 -3.60 -14.50
CA ASN A 75 -10.38 -3.53 -15.63
C ASN A 75 -8.92 -3.43 -15.18
N ILE A 76 -8.66 -2.74 -14.06
CA ILE A 76 -7.29 -2.54 -13.56
C ILE A 76 -6.78 -3.70 -12.70
N ARG A 77 -7.63 -4.35 -11.88
CA ARG A 77 -7.18 -5.38 -10.94
C ARG A 77 -6.72 -6.66 -11.63
N GLU A 78 -5.74 -7.37 -11.06
CA GLU A 78 -5.11 -8.54 -11.67
C GLU A 78 -6.11 -9.65 -12.03
N GLN A 79 -7.08 -9.92 -11.14
CA GLN A 79 -8.13 -10.91 -11.36
C GLN A 79 -9.06 -10.56 -12.54
N GLY A 80 -9.13 -9.28 -12.89
CA GLY A 80 -10.01 -8.80 -13.94
C GLY A 80 -11.49 -9.04 -13.66
N ARG A 81 -12.22 -9.37 -14.73
CA ARG A 81 -13.67 -9.68 -14.73
C ARG A 81 -13.97 -11.17 -14.56
N GLY A 82 -12.94 -12.01 -14.47
CA GLY A 82 -13.06 -13.45 -14.42
C GLY A 82 -11.76 -14.12 -14.87
N LYS A 83 -11.68 -15.45 -14.75
CA LYS A 83 -10.46 -16.22 -15.05
C LYS A 83 -9.94 -16.00 -16.48
N ASP A 84 -10.85 -15.83 -17.44
CA ASP A 84 -10.51 -15.70 -18.86
C ASP A 84 -10.29 -14.25 -19.32
N LYS A 85 -10.53 -13.27 -18.43
CA LYS A 85 -10.42 -11.84 -18.73
C LYS A 85 -9.70 -11.13 -17.58
N PRO A 86 -8.37 -11.35 -17.44
CA PRO A 86 -7.56 -10.66 -16.43
C PRO A 86 -7.52 -9.15 -16.69
N GLY A 87 -7.30 -8.38 -15.64
CA GLY A 87 -7.12 -6.93 -15.77
C GLY A 87 -5.69 -6.56 -16.16
N ARG A 88 -5.45 -5.25 -16.27
CA ARG A 88 -4.21 -4.69 -16.78
C ARG A 88 -3.04 -4.81 -15.80
N LEU A 89 -3.27 -4.60 -14.51
CA LEU A 89 -2.21 -4.46 -13.51
C LEU A 89 -1.99 -5.77 -12.74
N LYS A 90 -0.74 -6.20 -12.65
CA LYS A 90 -0.35 -7.35 -11.83
C LYS A 90 -0.22 -6.94 -10.36
N LYS A 91 -0.43 -7.87 -9.43
CA LYS A 91 -0.31 -7.60 -7.98
C LYS A 91 -1.20 -6.47 -7.47
N VAL A 92 -2.30 -6.17 -8.18
CA VAL A 92 -3.31 -5.21 -7.76
C VAL A 92 -4.62 -5.93 -7.54
N GLN A 93 -5.20 -5.74 -6.36
CA GLN A 93 -6.57 -6.12 -6.07
C GLN A 93 -7.40 -4.86 -5.94
N GLY A 94 -8.68 -4.92 -6.30
CA GLY A 94 -9.52 -3.74 -6.15
C GLY A 94 -11.00 -3.99 -6.35
N ILE A 95 -11.77 -3.02 -5.87
CA ILE A 95 -13.22 -2.98 -5.93
C ILE A 95 -13.69 -1.53 -6.02
N GLY A 96 -14.76 -1.28 -6.79
CA GLY A 96 -15.45 0.00 -6.75
C GLY A 96 -16.49 0.05 -5.64
N TRP A 97 -16.53 1.16 -4.92
CA TRP A 97 -17.50 1.44 -3.87
C TRP A 97 -17.86 2.93 -3.88
N TYR A 98 -18.83 3.32 -3.05
CA TYR A 98 -19.31 4.69 -2.94
C TYR A 98 -19.20 5.15 -1.50
N LEU A 99 -18.66 6.35 -1.29
CA LEU A 99 -18.53 6.96 0.02
C LEU A 99 -19.63 8.00 0.19
N ASP A 100 -20.70 7.60 0.89
CA ASP A 100 -21.91 8.42 1.05
C ASP A 100 -21.62 9.77 1.73
N GLU A 101 -20.77 9.77 2.77
CA GLU A 101 -20.41 10.98 3.55
C GLU A 101 -19.74 12.07 2.71
N LYS A 102 -19.07 11.68 1.62
CA LYS A 102 -18.33 12.58 0.73
C LYS A 102 -18.98 12.69 -0.64
N ASN A 103 -20.09 11.99 -0.86
CA ASN A 103 -20.82 11.91 -2.12
C ASN A 103 -19.89 11.65 -3.33
N VAL A 104 -18.99 10.68 -3.19
CA VAL A 104 -17.95 10.36 -4.19
C VAL A 104 -17.81 8.85 -4.37
N ALA A 105 -17.63 8.42 -5.62
CA ALA A 105 -17.29 7.04 -5.92
C ALA A 105 -15.78 6.83 -5.80
N GLN A 106 -15.38 5.63 -5.39
CA GLN A 106 -13.98 5.28 -5.24
C GLN A 106 -13.65 3.96 -5.89
N VAL A 107 -12.51 3.93 -6.57
CA VAL A 107 -11.82 2.69 -6.94
C VAL A 107 -10.86 2.38 -5.80
N SER A 108 -11.27 1.50 -4.89
CA SER A 108 -10.41 1.03 -3.81
C SER A 108 -9.49 -0.05 -4.31
N THR A 109 -8.19 0.15 -4.14
CA THR A 109 -7.17 -0.80 -4.58
C THR A 109 -6.21 -1.15 -3.45
N ASN A 110 -5.71 -2.37 -3.50
CA ASN A 110 -4.61 -2.85 -2.70
C ASN A 110 -3.47 -3.22 -3.63
N LEU A 111 -2.36 -2.49 -3.52
CA LEU A 111 -1.10 -2.84 -4.14
C LEU A 111 -0.45 -3.90 -3.26
N LEU A 112 -0.42 -5.15 -3.74
CA LEU A 112 0.18 -6.27 -3.03
C LEU A 112 1.71 -6.24 -3.12
N ASP A 113 2.25 -5.58 -4.15
CA ASP A 113 3.68 -5.38 -4.36
C ASP A 113 3.88 -4.10 -5.17
N PHE A 114 4.29 -3.02 -4.49
CA PHE A 114 4.49 -1.70 -5.11
C PHE A 114 5.72 -1.64 -6.01
N GLU A 115 6.62 -2.64 -5.94
CA GLU A 115 7.79 -2.72 -6.83
C GLU A 115 7.43 -3.33 -8.19
N VAL A 116 6.37 -4.15 -8.23
CA VAL A 116 5.85 -4.74 -9.48
C VAL A 116 4.90 -3.77 -10.17
N THR A 117 3.98 -3.19 -9.40
CA THR A 117 3.06 -2.18 -9.90
C THR A 117 3.13 -0.97 -8.98
N ALA A 118 3.70 0.12 -9.47
CA ALA A 118 3.90 1.34 -8.69
C ALA A 118 2.60 2.14 -8.50
N LEU A 119 2.59 3.01 -7.48
CA LEU A 119 1.45 3.85 -7.13
C LEU A 119 0.97 4.73 -8.30
N HIS A 120 1.91 5.36 -8.99
CA HIS A 120 1.61 6.21 -10.14
C HIS A 120 1.00 5.40 -11.29
N THR A 121 1.45 4.16 -11.54
CA THR A 121 0.90 3.30 -12.59
C THR A 121 -0.57 2.97 -12.34
N VAL A 122 -0.94 2.67 -11.08
CA VAL A 122 -2.33 2.40 -10.71
C VAL A 122 -3.20 3.65 -10.92
N TYR A 123 -2.71 4.82 -10.50
CA TYR A 123 -3.43 6.08 -10.66
C TYR A 123 -3.62 6.47 -12.13
N GLU A 124 -2.54 6.44 -12.92
CA GLU A 124 -2.55 6.81 -14.34
C GLU A 124 -3.43 5.87 -15.17
N GLU A 125 -3.40 4.56 -14.92
CA GLU A 125 -4.28 3.61 -15.62
C GLU A 125 -5.75 3.80 -15.23
N ALA A 126 -6.04 4.09 -13.96
CA ALA A 126 -7.41 4.43 -13.55
C ALA A 126 -7.87 5.74 -14.18
N CYS A 127 -7.00 6.75 -14.28
CA CYS A 127 -7.27 8.00 -15.00
C CYS A 127 -7.58 7.74 -16.47
N ARG A 128 -6.80 6.90 -17.14
CA ARG A 128 -7.03 6.51 -18.54
C ARG A 128 -8.37 5.80 -18.73
N GLU A 129 -8.67 4.81 -17.90
CA GLU A 129 -9.96 4.09 -17.92
C GLU A 129 -11.16 5.00 -17.62
N ALA A 130 -10.99 5.97 -16.72
CA ALA A 130 -12.02 6.96 -16.42
C ALA A 130 -12.23 7.93 -17.61
N GLN A 131 -11.15 8.38 -18.26
CA GLN A 131 -11.20 9.22 -19.46
C GLN A 131 -11.90 8.53 -20.63
N GLU A 132 -11.67 7.22 -20.83
CA GLU A 132 -12.39 6.41 -21.83
C GLU A 132 -13.92 6.40 -21.59
N LEU A 133 -14.37 6.65 -20.36
CA LEU A 133 -15.77 6.75 -19.97
C LEU A 133 -16.25 8.19 -19.75
N SER A 134 -15.41 9.20 -20.05
CA SER A 134 -15.66 10.62 -19.79
C SER A 134 -15.98 10.93 -18.32
N LEU A 135 -15.32 10.22 -17.40
CA LEU A 135 -15.47 10.39 -15.95
C LEU A 135 -14.27 11.14 -15.37
N PRO A 136 -14.47 12.17 -14.54
CA PRO A 136 -13.38 12.91 -13.93
C PRO A 136 -12.83 12.17 -12.70
N VAL A 137 -11.50 12.06 -12.65
CA VAL A 137 -10.76 11.64 -11.44
C VAL A 137 -10.45 12.86 -10.59
N VAL A 138 -10.78 12.81 -9.30
CA VAL A 138 -10.65 13.94 -8.36
C VAL A 138 -9.65 13.63 -7.24
N GLY A 139 -8.48 13.12 -7.64
CA GLY A 139 -7.40 12.76 -6.72
C GLY A 139 -7.56 11.37 -6.12
N SER A 140 -6.87 11.15 -5.01
CA SER A 140 -6.79 9.83 -4.37
C SER A 140 -6.53 9.93 -2.87
N GLN A 141 -6.51 8.79 -2.20
CA GLN A 141 -6.26 8.69 -0.78
C GLN A 141 -5.44 7.42 -0.49
N LEU A 142 -4.36 7.58 0.27
CA LEU A 142 -3.66 6.46 0.90
C LEU A 142 -4.30 6.14 2.24
N VAL A 143 -4.70 4.89 2.45
CA VAL A 143 -5.27 4.43 3.72
C VAL A 143 -4.18 3.77 4.56
N GLY A 144 -3.92 4.32 5.74
CA GLY A 144 -2.86 3.86 6.64
C GLY A 144 -1.48 4.44 6.28
N LEU A 145 -0.45 3.60 6.46
CA LEU A 145 0.96 3.96 6.29
C LEU A 145 1.47 3.55 4.91
N VAL A 146 2.48 4.27 4.42
CA VAL A 146 3.12 4.03 3.12
C VAL A 146 4.65 4.00 3.28
N PRO A 147 5.37 3.10 2.58
CA PRO A 147 6.83 3.14 2.52
C PRO A 147 7.30 4.35 1.71
N LEU A 148 8.34 5.04 2.16
CA LEU A 148 8.95 6.19 1.49
C LEU A 148 9.31 5.87 0.04
N LYS A 149 9.90 4.68 -0.18
CA LYS A 149 10.29 4.20 -1.52
C LYS A 149 9.13 4.24 -2.52
N ALA A 150 7.92 3.87 -2.11
CA ALA A 150 6.76 3.86 -3.01
C ALA A 150 6.39 5.27 -3.50
N LEU A 151 6.59 6.29 -2.68
CA LEU A 151 6.40 7.70 -3.06
C LEU A 151 7.57 8.21 -3.90
N LEU A 152 8.81 7.87 -3.55
CA LEU A 152 9.98 8.30 -4.32
C LEU A 152 10.01 7.73 -5.73
N ASP A 153 9.63 6.46 -5.90
CA ASP A 153 9.48 5.81 -7.22
C ASP A 153 8.42 6.54 -8.06
N ALA A 154 7.32 6.98 -7.44
CA ALA A 154 6.32 7.83 -8.10
C ALA A 154 6.85 9.23 -8.44
N ALA A 155 7.67 9.83 -7.57
CA ALA A 155 8.26 11.14 -7.83
C ALA A 155 9.21 11.09 -9.03
N ALA A 156 10.05 10.06 -9.11
CA ALA A 156 10.97 9.84 -10.22
C ALA A 156 10.21 9.73 -11.55
N PHE A 157 9.11 8.95 -11.58
CA PHE A 157 8.24 8.84 -12.75
C PHE A 157 7.70 10.19 -13.23
N TYR A 158 7.13 11.01 -12.34
CA TYR A 158 6.60 12.32 -12.75
C TYR A 158 7.72 13.30 -13.13
N CYS A 159 8.88 13.24 -12.47
CA CYS A 159 10.02 14.06 -12.86
C CYS A 159 10.51 13.73 -14.27
N GLU A 160 10.58 12.44 -14.64
CA GLU A 160 10.96 12.01 -15.99
C GLU A 160 9.88 12.39 -17.02
N LYS A 161 8.61 12.10 -16.73
CA LYS A 161 7.47 12.37 -17.62
C LYS A 161 7.30 13.87 -17.93
N GLU A 162 7.54 14.73 -16.94
CA GLU A 162 7.34 16.17 -17.05
C GLU A 162 8.67 16.95 -17.24
N ASN A 163 9.79 16.24 -17.38
CA ASN A 163 11.13 16.82 -17.52
C ASN A 163 11.48 17.84 -16.40
N LEU A 164 11.24 17.44 -15.15
CA LEU A 164 11.50 18.24 -13.96
C LEU A 164 12.78 17.80 -13.25
N PHE A 165 13.44 18.75 -12.58
CA PHE A 165 14.63 18.47 -11.77
C PHE A 165 14.37 18.83 -10.30
N LEU A 166 14.09 17.82 -9.49
CA LEU A 166 13.91 17.95 -8.04
C LEU A 166 14.99 17.17 -7.29
N LEU A 167 15.81 17.89 -6.52
CA LEU A 167 16.88 17.29 -5.71
C LEU A 167 16.40 16.89 -4.31
N GLU A 168 15.66 17.78 -3.65
CA GLU A 168 15.23 17.59 -2.27
C GLU A 168 14.09 16.57 -2.17
N GLU A 169 14.23 15.63 -1.23
CA GLU A 169 13.26 14.56 -0.96
C GLU A 169 11.88 15.12 -0.58
N GLU A 170 11.83 16.16 0.25
CA GLU A 170 10.59 16.81 0.66
C GLU A 170 9.81 17.37 -0.55
N HIS A 171 10.52 17.98 -1.51
CA HIS A 171 9.92 18.48 -2.74
C HIS A 171 9.42 17.36 -3.65
N ARG A 172 10.12 16.22 -3.71
CA ARG A 172 9.68 15.02 -4.45
C ARG A 172 8.39 14.46 -3.85
N VAL A 173 8.31 14.33 -2.53
CA VAL A 173 7.09 13.89 -1.85
C VAL A 173 5.94 14.87 -2.12
N ARG A 174 6.20 16.18 -2.03
CA ARG A 174 5.19 17.21 -2.33
C ARG A 174 4.69 17.15 -3.78
N LEU A 175 5.57 16.89 -4.75
CA LEU A 175 5.17 16.69 -6.15
C LEU A 175 4.18 15.53 -6.28
N VAL A 176 4.49 14.38 -5.66
CA VAL A 176 3.65 13.18 -5.73
C VAL A 176 2.31 13.40 -5.05
N VAL A 177 2.29 14.05 -3.89
CA VAL A 177 1.04 14.43 -3.20
C VAL A 177 0.15 15.26 -4.12
N SER A 178 0.72 16.25 -4.81
CA SER A 178 -0.01 17.09 -5.75
C SER A 178 -0.48 16.34 -6.99
N ARG A 179 0.36 15.48 -7.59
CA ARG A 179 0.03 14.76 -8.83
C ARG A 179 -1.02 13.67 -8.64
N LEU A 180 -0.91 12.92 -7.54
CA LEU A 180 -1.88 11.89 -7.19
C LEU A 180 -3.10 12.47 -6.46
N GLY A 181 -3.04 13.72 -6.00
CA GLY A 181 -4.09 14.36 -5.21
C GLY A 181 -4.35 13.63 -3.89
N LEU A 182 -3.29 13.23 -3.18
CA LEU A 182 -3.35 12.43 -1.94
C LEU A 182 -4.07 13.16 -0.79
N ASP A 183 -4.20 14.48 -0.90
CA ASP A 183 -4.82 15.40 0.05
C ASP A 183 -6.30 15.70 -0.26
N SER A 184 -6.88 15.05 -1.28
CA SER A 184 -8.23 15.32 -1.79
C SER A 184 -9.36 15.16 -0.76
N LEU A 185 -9.28 14.17 0.14
CA LEU A 185 -10.31 13.93 1.17
C LEU A 185 -9.91 14.42 2.57
N SER A 186 -8.61 14.42 2.84
CA SER A 186 -8.02 14.76 4.13
C SER A 186 -6.57 15.18 3.91
N PRO A 187 -6.03 16.15 4.67
CA PRO A 187 -4.64 16.54 4.55
C PRO A 187 -3.68 15.35 4.62
N PHE A 188 -2.73 15.29 3.70
CA PHE A 188 -1.67 14.28 3.73
C PHE A 188 -0.48 14.85 4.49
N ASN A 189 -0.27 14.40 5.73
CA ASN A 189 0.92 14.73 6.51
C ASN A 189 2.01 13.66 6.30
N PRO A 190 3.09 13.92 5.54
CA PRO A 190 4.10 12.90 5.26
C PRO A 190 4.78 12.35 6.52
N LYS A 191 4.98 13.19 7.55
CA LYS A 191 5.65 12.81 8.80
C LYS A 191 4.87 11.78 9.62
N GLU A 192 3.56 11.70 9.42
CA GLU A 192 2.67 10.78 10.14
C GLU A 192 2.23 9.58 9.29
N ARG A 193 2.52 9.60 7.98
CA ARG A 193 2.03 8.60 7.03
C ARG A 193 3.15 7.76 6.43
N ILE A 194 4.38 8.26 6.43
CA ILE A 194 5.56 7.55 5.94
C ILE A 194 6.21 6.78 7.09
N ILE A 195 6.41 5.48 6.88
CA ILE A 195 6.89 4.56 7.93
C ILE A 195 8.29 4.96 8.41
N GLU A 196 9.18 5.24 7.45
CA GLU A 196 10.57 5.60 7.68
C GLU A 196 10.70 6.94 8.42
N TYR A 197 9.70 7.82 8.32
CA TYR A 197 9.66 9.06 9.09
C TYR A 197 9.09 8.88 10.50
N LEU A 198 8.18 7.91 10.68
CA LEU A 198 7.63 7.57 12.00
C LEU A 198 8.62 6.81 12.87
N VAL A 199 9.44 5.97 12.24
CA VAL A 199 10.49 5.18 12.89
C VAL A 199 11.80 5.53 12.22
N PRO A 200 12.39 6.70 12.52
CA PRO A 200 13.69 7.06 12.00
C PRO A 200 14.69 5.97 12.39
N GLU A 201 15.56 5.57 11.45
CA GLU A 201 16.63 4.58 11.68
C GLU A 201 17.73 5.17 12.59
N GLY A 202 17.37 5.52 13.82
CA GLY A 202 18.27 5.90 14.89
C GLY A 202 18.08 4.92 16.04
N GLY A 203 19.08 4.06 16.25
CA GLY A 203 19.20 3.32 17.51
C GLY A 203 19.31 4.28 18.71
N PRO A 204 19.31 3.79 19.97
CA PRO A 204 19.27 4.62 21.19
C PRO A 204 20.54 5.47 21.46
N GLY A 205 21.29 5.87 20.45
CA GLY A 205 22.37 6.85 20.55
C GLY A 205 22.13 8.00 19.57
N GLN A 206 21.94 9.21 20.09
CA GLN A 206 21.90 10.44 19.29
C GLN A 206 23.12 10.49 18.36
N SER A 207 22.90 10.60 17.06
CA SER A 207 23.98 10.68 16.09
C SER A 207 24.80 11.93 16.36
N LEU A 208 26.11 11.86 16.14
CA LEU A 208 26.96 13.07 16.16
C LEU A 208 26.47 14.11 15.14
N ALA A 209 25.80 13.66 14.08
CA ALA A 209 25.17 14.52 13.06
C ALA A 209 24.02 15.38 13.60
N ASP A 210 23.39 14.96 14.71
CA ASP A 210 22.25 15.67 15.31
C ASP A 210 22.71 16.75 16.31
N LYS A 211 24.00 16.84 16.60
CA LYS A 211 24.56 17.82 17.54
C LYS A 211 24.75 19.16 16.84
N PRO A 212 24.43 20.30 17.50
CA PRO A 212 24.74 21.61 16.96
C PRO A 212 26.25 21.70 16.66
N LEU A 213 26.61 22.36 15.55
CA LEU A 213 27.98 22.37 15.00
C LEU A 213 29.07 22.63 16.07
N ARG A 214 28.80 23.52 17.02
CA ARG A 214 29.71 23.84 18.12
C ARG A 214 29.96 22.66 19.08
N ALA A 215 28.93 21.86 19.36
CA ALA A 215 29.03 20.66 20.17
C ALA A 215 29.74 19.53 19.40
N PHE A 216 29.43 19.35 18.12
CA PHE A 216 30.14 18.41 17.25
C PHE A 216 31.65 18.70 17.19
N VAL A 217 32.04 19.95 16.91
CA VAL A 217 33.46 20.37 16.86
C VAL A 217 34.17 20.17 18.20
N ARG A 218 33.49 20.45 19.32
CA ARG A 218 34.04 20.23 20.67
C ARG A 218 34.19 18.75 21.00
N GLU A 219 33.32 17.90 20.51
CA GLU A 219 33.33 16.47 20.80
C GLU A 219 34.36 15.71 19.94
N VAL A 220 34.53 16.10 18.68
CA VAL A 220 35.64 15.65 17.82
C VAL A 220 36.99 16.18 18.34
N GLY A 221 37.02 17.39 18.89
CA GLY A 221 38.21 18.01 19.48
C GLY A 221 38.55 17.50 20.90
N ALA A 222 37.56 17.02 21.66
CA ALA A 222 37.80 16.28 22.87
C ALA A 222 38.45 14.94 22.47
N ARG A 223 39.54 14.55 23.13
CA ARG A 223 40.25 13.27 22.91
C ARG A 223 39.40 12.05 23.34
N SER A 224 38.11 12.03 23.00
CA SER A 224 37.23 10.88 23.20
C SER A 224 37.60 9.81 22.16
N ALA A 225 37.80 8.58 22.63
CA ALA A 225 38.11 7.46 21.77
C ALA A 225 36.79 6.92 21.18
N ALA A 226 36.38 7.39 20.00
CA ALA A 226 35.35 6.73 19.19
C ALA A 226 35.40 7.15 17.71
N PRO A 227 34.89 6.29 16.82
CA PRO A 227 35.56 5.14 16.22
C PRO A 227 36.35 5.56 14.96
N ARG A 228 37.56 5.02 14.79
CA ARG A 228 38.32 5.20 13.55
C ARG A 228 37.62 4.49 12.41
N ARG A 229 37.57 5.15 11.25
CA ARG A 229 37.09 4.67 9.95
C ARG A 229 37.46 3.19 9.72
N SER A 230 36.44 2.36 9.49
CA SER A 230 36.52 1.13 8.68
C SER A 230 35.54 1.27 7.53
#